data_AF-A0A9P0PZW6-F1
#
_entry.id   AF-A0A9P0PZW6-F1
#
_cell.length_a   1.000
_cell.length_b   1.000
_cell.length_c   1.000
_cell.angle_alpha   90.00
_cell.angle_beta   90.00
_cell.angle_gamma   90.00
#
_symmetry.space_group_name_H-M   'P 1'
#
loop_
_entity.id
_entity.type
_entity.pdbx_description
1 polymer ?
#
loop_
_entity_poly.entity_id
_entity_poly.type
_entity_poly.pdbx_seq_one_letter_code
_entity_poly.pdbx_strand_id
1 'polypeptide(L)'
;MIEENASRIKHLEETRIYLEQVVKDLNDKLEVAVERKEAAVKEKETMVIRYATGEKNILIEKQQKEVAEKKLKEALKENEIWQHKYQTMMLEKSRLCQMLDNKCYDLKKSQQELENTKADLNALNTKLKWSQNNLKNEMEAHKESQAKVEALNTKLQEIQNQIDKVRKDAHETIKTFKCSEENRAHTLDQQVQEQQAQLILLRHEKTDKEDQLKSLQTELQRLQEKQKDMLEENNKLSLKVQQLERERLEIEQKLSELRGYTDRQKQDVIDLQAKSVHLGQLKLQLKHEQDQLAACNEQVTLLKQRNSDLESDMESCRVKEAELLIFTQQLTEKNVRLQSEFTSMETKVQQLTCEQAVLKRQIKEHETKARMLSSKSLEERSKYTEEISQLSTELEEKKKLCVSYSQEIVDLKGELLLVKRKYEMSLREVNKELQHSRRKLKDFENADTASQSSSNSSSNVTERECSAEPEQVKIVPADVGIDKQTLIEHIVKLQRISAKKSEKIDFLEEHVNTLVAELQKKSKLLQNYILREQTGTMSSNSMDNNKAKLAKLNGIMASLYSSRIADNNLTLELSLDINRKLQAVLEDTLLKNITLKESVDTLGSEIERLNKMLKSG
;
A
#
# COMPACT_ATOMS: atom_id res chain seq x y z
N MET A 1 -51.96 -103.04 11.32
CA MET A 1 -50.52 -103.29 11.62
C MET A 1 -49.60 -102.64 10.58
N ILE A 2 -49.13 -103.31 9.52
CA ILE A 2 -48.08 -102.75 8.64
C ILE A 2 -48.58 -101.57 7.80
N GLU A 3 -49.66 -101.74 7.02
CA GLU A 3 -50.23 -100.66 6.18
C GLU A 3 -50.74 -99.47 7.00
N GLU A 4 -51.23 -99.76 8.21
CA GLU A 4 -51.72 -98.79 9.19
C GLU A 4 -50.57 -97.92 9.74
N ASN A 5 -49.42 -98.53 10.06
CA ASN A 5 -48.20 -97.80 10.41
C ASN A 5 -47.66 -97.01 9.21
N ALA A 6 -47.66 -97.56 8.00
CA ALA A 6 -47.24 -96.84 6.79
C ALA A 6 -48.12 -95.61 6.51
N SER A 7 -49.45 -95.74 6.65
CA SER A 7 -50.41 -94.65 6.53
C SER A 7 -50.17 -93.57 7.60
N ARG A 8 -49.86 -93.97 8.84
CA ARG A 8 -49.53 -93.06 9.94
C ARG A 8 -48.20 -92.34 9.75
N ILE A 9 -47.18 -93.00 9.19
CA ILE A 9 -45.91 -92.38 8.80
C ILE A 9 -46.14 -91.33 7.71
N LYS A 10 -46.88 -91.69 6.65
CA LYS A 10 -47.20 -90.76 5.55
C LYS A 10 -47.95 -89.51 6.04
N HIS A 11 -48.94 -89.67 6.91
CA HIS A 11 -49.63 -88.53 7.54
C HIS A 11 -48.67 -87.69 8.41
N LEU A 12 -47.75 -88.32 9.14
CA LEU A 12 -46.75 -87.58 9.93
C LEU A 12 -45.79 -86.79 9.03
N GLU A 13 -45.32 -87.37 7.92
CA GLU A 13 -44.49 -86.69 6.92
C GLU A 13 -45.23 -85.52 6.25
N GLU A 14 -46.50 -85.70 5.87
CA GLU A 14 -47.35 -84.63 5.34
C GLU A 14 -47.53 -83.48 6.36
N THR A 15 -47.74 -83.80 7.64
CA THR A 15 -47.77 -82.76 8.70
C THR A 15 -46.40 -82.13 8.95
N ARG A 16 -45.29 -82.87 8.76
CA ARG A 16 -43.92 -82.35 8.91
C ARG A 16 -43.62 -81.33 7.81
N ILE A 17 -43.94 -81.66 6.57
CA ILE A 17 -43.79 -80.78 5.40
C ILE A 17 -44.68 -79.54 5.55
N TYR A 18 -45.93 -79.71 6.02
CA TYR A 18 -46.80 -78.57 6.31
C TYR A 18 -46.23 -77.65 7.40
N LEU A 19 -45.70 -78.21 8.49
CA LEU A 19 -45.06 -77.43 9.56
C LEU A 19 -43.75 -76.77 9.11
N GLU A 20 -42.93 -77.44 8.30
CA GLU A 20 -41.73 -76.86 7.68
C GLU A 20 -42.09 -75.67 6.78
N GLN A 21 -43.14 -75.80 5.96
CA GLN A 21 -43.65 -74.69 5.15
C GLN A 21 -44.21 -73.55 6.02
N VAL A 22 -45.00 -73.83 7.06
CA VAL A 22 -45.53 -72.80 7.97
C VAL A 22 -44.41 -72.09 8.74
N VAL A 23 -43.36 -72.80 9.18
CA VAL A 23 -42.19 -72.19 9.83
C VAL A 23 -41.43 -71.30 8.84
N LYS A 24 -41.25 -71.73 7.59
CA LYS A 24 -40.68 -70.89 6.54
C LYS A 24 -41.54 -69.64 6.30
N ASP A 25 -42.82 -69.82 6.06
CA ASP A 25 -43.81 -68.75 5.89
C ASP A 25 -43.83 -67.72 7.03
N LEU A 26 -43.51 -68.14 8.25
CA LEU A 26 -43.40 -67.26 9.43
C LEU A 26 -42.03 -66.57 9.50
N ASN A 27 -40.94 -67.25 9.14
CA ASN A 27 -39.61 -66.65 9.03
C ASN A 27 -39.56 -65.59 7.94
N ASP A 28 -40.05 -65.88 6.72
CA ASP A 28 -40.12 -64.94 5.61
C ASP A 28 -40.94 -63.67 5.99
N LYS A 29 -42.03 -63.85 6.76
CA LYS A 29 -42.84 -62.73 7.29
C LYS A 29 -42.13 -61.96 8.41
N LEU A 30 -41.34 -62.64 9.25
CA LEU A 30 -40.54 -62.02 10.31
C LEU A 30 -39.39 -61.19 9.73
N GLU A 31 -38.70 -61.71 8.72
CA GLU A 31 -37.62 -61.01 8.00
C GLU A 31 -38.13 -59.71 7.37
N VAL A 32 -39.22 -59.78 6.58
CA VAL A 32 -39.87 -58.58 6.00
C VAL A 32 -40.37 -57.60 7.07
N ALA A 33 -40.78 -58.08 8.26
CA ALA A 33 -41.14 -57.21 9.38
C ALA A 33 -39.92 -56.52 10.02
N VAL A 34 -38.78 -57.22 10.11
CA VAL A 34 -37.49 -56.66 10.57
C VAL A 34 -36.96 -55.63 9.58
N GLU A 35 -36.94 -55.93 8.27
CA GLU A 35 -36.53 -54.96 7.23
C GLU A 35 -37.34 -53.67 7.30
N ARG A 36 -38.68 -53.77 7.41
CA ARG A 36 -39.57 -52.60 7.52
C ARG A 36 -39.32 -51.80 8.79
N LYS A 37 -39.04 -52.48 9.91
CA LYS A 37 -38.66 -51.83 11.18
C LYS A 37 -37.32 -51.09 11.02
N GLU A 38 -36.32 -51.71 10.39
CA GLU A 38 -35.03 -51.07 10.14
C GLU A 38 -35.14 -49.88 9.19
N ALA A 39 -35.95 -49.97 8.13
CA ALA A 39 -36.21 -48.86 7.23
C ALA A 39 -36.83 -47.67 7.99
N ALA A 40 -37.86 -47.90 8.81
CA ALA A 40 -38.49 -46.87 9.62
C ALA A 40 -37.54 -46.26 10.68
N VAL A 41 -36.60 -47.03 11.22
CA VAL A 41 -35.54 -46.52 12.11
C VAL A 41 -34.57 -45.63 11.34
N LYS A 42 -34.07 -46.09 10.18
CA LYS A 42 -33.15 -45.33 9.31
C LYS A 42 -33.78 -44.04 8.79
N GLU A 43 -35.08 -44.04 8.48
CA GLU A 43 -35.84 -42.84 8.13
C GLU A 43 -35.96 -41.87 9.31
N LYS A 44 -36.29 -42.36 10.52
CA LYS A 44 -36.37 -41.53 11.72
C LYS A 44 -35.02 -40.89 12.07
N GLU A 45 -33.93 -41.65 12.01
CA GLU A 45 -32.57 -41.15 12.23
C GLU A 45 -32.20 -40.10 11.18
N THR A 46 -32.50 -40.36 9.91
CA THR A 46 -32.32 -39.40 8.81
C THR A 46 -33.14 -38.12 9.03
N MET A 47 -34.37 -38.22 9.55
CA MET A 47 -35.21 -37.06 9.87
C MET A 47 -34.63 -36.23 11.02
N VAL A 48 -34.11 -36.87 12.07
CA VAL A 48 -33.42 -36.17 13.18
C VAL A 48 -32.16 -35.46 12.68
N ILE A 49 -31.35 -36.11 11.83
CA ILE A 49 -30.16 -35.50 11.21
C ILE A 49 -30.55 -34.29 10.34
N ARG A 50 -31.61 -34.39 9.53
CA ARG A 50 -32.13 -33.27 8.73
C ARG A 50 -32.64 -32.12 9.60
N TYR A 51 -33.32 -32.40 10.71
CA TYR A 51 -33.77 -31.37 11.65
C TYR A 51 -32.59 -30.66 12.31
N ALA A 52 -31.64 -31.42 12.88
CA ALA A 52 -30.47 -30.86 13.56
C ALA A 52 -29.54 -30.06 12.62
N THR A 53 -29.40 -30.49 11.36
CA THR A 53 -28.66 -29.71 10.33
C THR A 53 -29.43 -28.46 9.90
N GLY A 54 -30.76 -28.52 9.77
CA GLY A 54 -31.61 -27.36 9.55
C GLY A 54 -31.51 -26.32 10.67
N GLU A 55 -31.64 -26.74 11.93
CA GLU A 55 -31.52 -25.88 13.11
C GLU A 55 -30.14 -25.25 13.23
N LYS A 56 -29.06 -26.02 12.99
CA LYS A 56 -27.69 -25.50 12.89
C LYS A 56 -27.56 -24.43 11.81
N ASN A 57 -28.13 -24.64 10.62
CA ASN A 57 -28.07 -23.66 9.54
C ASN A 57 -28.85 -22.37 9.90
N ILE A 58 -30.05 -22.49 10.48
CA ILE A 58 -30.83 -21.35 10.99
C ILE A 58 -30.05 -20.55 12.05
N LEU A 59 -29.28 -21.23 12.92
CA LEU A 59 -28.44 -20.55 13.91
C LEU A 59 -27.28 -19.79 13.25
N ILE A 60 -26.64 -20.38 12.24
CA ILE A 60 -25.58 -19.73 11.45
C ILE A 60 -26.13 -18.51 10.69
N GLU A 61 -27.30 -18.63 10.05
CA GLU A 61 -27.97 -17.53 9.35
C GLU A 61 -28.35 -16.38 10.30
N LYS A 62 -28.86 -16.69 11.50
CA LYS A 62 -29.10 -15.69 12.55
C LYS A 62 -27.82 -14.98 12.97
N GLN A 63 -26.73 -15.71 13.20
CA GLN A 63 -25.44 -15.12 13.58
C GLN A 63 -24.87 -14.22 12.46
N GLN A 64 -24.98 -14.65 11.20
CA GLN A 64 -24.57 -13.84 10.04
C GLN A 64 -25.44 -12.58 9.92
N LYS A 65 -26.75 -12.68 10.13
CA LYS A 65 -27.67 -11.53 10.16
C LYS A 65 -27.31 -10.54 11.27
N GLU A 66 -27.04 -10.99 12.50
CA GLU A 66 -26.63 -10.12 13.60
C GLU A 66 -25.32 -9.37 13.31
N VAL A 67 -24.35 -10.05 12.68
CA VAL A 67 -23.09 -9.41 12.25
C VAL A 67 -23.33 -8.39 11.13
N ALA A 68 -24.22 -8.68 10.17
CA ALA A 68 -24.61 -7.73 9.13
C ALA A 68 -25.35 -6.51 9.71
N GLU A 69 -26.26 -6.70 10.67
CA GLU A 69 -26.97 -5.61 11.34
C GLU A 69 -26.04 -4.72 12.19
N LYS A 70 -25.00 -5.29 12.83
CA LYS A 70 -23.97 -4.52 13.54
C LYS A 70 -23.19 -3.64 12.56
N LYS A 71 -22.67 -4.23 11.47
CA LYS A 71 -21.97 -3.49 10.40
C LYS A 71 -22.83 -2.41 9.75
N LEU A 72 -24.13 -2.65 9.56
CA LEU A 72 -25.06 -1.64 9.06
C LEU A 72 -25.23 -0.47 10.03
N LYS A 73 -25.34 -0.75 11.34
CA LYS A 73 -25.43 0.29 12.39
C LYS A 73 -24.13 1.08 12.54
N GLU A 74 -22.98 0.46 12.30
CA GLU A 74 -21.67 1.12 12.25
C GLU A 74 -21.56 2.04 11.02
N ALA A 75 -21.87 1.53 9.82
CA ALA A 75 -21.86 2.33 8.58
C ALA A 75 -22.86 3.51 8.60
N LEU A 76 -24.02 3.36 9.26
CA LEU A 76 -24.97 4.45 9.45
C LEU A 76 -24.40 5.58 10.32
N LYS A 77 -23.74 5.25 11.44
CA LYS A 77 -23.05 6.24 12.29
C LYS A 77 -21.92 6.95 11.56
N GLU A 78 -21.14 6.21 10.76
CA GLU A 78 -20.10 6.82 9.93
C GLU A 78 -20.72 7.80 8.92
N ASN A 79 -21.84 7.44 8.27
CA ASN A 79 -22.55 8.31 7.35
C ASN A 79 -23.13 9.57 8.03
N GLU A 80 -23.64 9.47 9.26
CA GLU A 80 -24.06 10.62 10.09
C GLU A 80 -22.87 11.56 10.38
N ILE A 81 -21.71 11.00 10.76
CA ILE A 81 -20.47 11.75 10.99
C ILE A 81 -20.00 12.45 9.70
N TRP A 82 -20.07 11.77 8.54
CA TRP A 82 -19.72 12.36 7.25
C TRP A 82 -20.71 13.44 6.80
N GLN A 83 -22.02 13.27 7.04
CA GLN A 83 -23.01 14.34 6.81
C GLN A 83 -22.71 15.58 7.67
N HIS A 84 -22.41 15.40 8.96
CA HIS A 84 -22.09 16.52 9.84
C HIS A 84 -20.82 17.25 9.39
N LYS A 85 -19.75 16.51 9.06
CA LYS A 85 -18.51 17.09 8.47
C LYS A 85 -18.79 17.86 7.18
N TYR A 86 -19.64 17.32 6.30
CA TYR A 86 -20.04 17.98 5.05
C TYR A 86 -20.82 19.29 5.30
N GLN A 87 -21.76 19.29 6.26
CA GLN A 87 -22.51 20.49 6.64
C GLN A 87 -21.58 21.58 7.19
N THR A 88 -20.65 21.25 8.10
CA THR A 88 -19.65 22.18 8.62
C THR A 88 -18.77 22.75 7.50
N MET A 89 -18.26 21.90 6.61
CA MET A 89 -17.45 22.33 5.46
C MET A 89 -18.23 23.25 4.49
N MET A 90 -19.55 23.05 4.33
CA MET A 90 -20.42 23.91 3.53
C MET A 90 -20.65 25.28 4.20
N LEU A 91 -20.78 25.33 5.53
CA LEU A 91 -20.84 26.59 6.29
C LEU A 91 -19.52 27.37 6.20
N GLU A 92 -18.38 26.70 6.34
CA GLU A 92 -17.06 27.32 6.18
C GLU A 92 -16.85 27.84 4.76
N LYS A 93 -17.22 27.07 3.73
CA LYS A 93 -17.22 27.52 2.33
C LYS A 93 -18.05 28.80 2.16
N SER A 94 -19.26 28.85 2.71
CA SER A 94 -20.12 30.04 2.65
C SER A 94 -19.48 31.26 3.32
N ARG A 95 -18.83 31.05 4.49
CA ARG A 95 -18.10 32.10 5.22
C ARG A 95 -16.89 32.62 4.42
N LEU A 96 -16.15 31.73 3.77
CA LEU A 96 -15.00 32.08 2.93
C LEU A 96 -15.42 32.85 1.67
N CYS A 97 -16.52 32.47 1.02
CA CYS A 97 -17.09 33.25 -0.09
C CYS A 97 -17.45 34.67 0.37
N GLN A 98 -18.20 34.82 1.47
CA GLN A 98 -18.56 36.14 2.00
C GLN A 98 -17.33 37.00 2.38
N MET A 99 -16.28 36.38 2.92
CA MET A 99 -15.01 37.09 3.19
C MET A 99 -14.30 37.54 1.91
N LEU A 100 -14.36 36.74 0.84
CA LEU A 100 -13.79 37.09 -0.47
C LEU A 100 -14.58 38.21 -1.14
N ASP A 101 -15.91 38.17 -1.13
CA ASP A 101 -16.78 39.21 -1.66
C ASP A 101 -16.52 40.56 -0.96
N ASN A 102 -16.42 40.55 0.38
CA ASN A 102 -16.03 41.72 1.17
C ASN A 102 -14.65 42.26 0.77
N LYS A 103 -13.66 41.38 0.50
CA LYS A 103 -12.32 41.81 0.06
C LYS A 103 -12.28 42.34 -1.37
N CYS A 104 -13.13 41.82 -2.26
CA CYS A 104 -13.33 42.41 -3.59
C CYS A 104 -13.98 43.79 -3.51
N TYR A 105 -14.91 44.01 -2.56
CA TYR A 105 -15.50 45.33 -2.30
C TYR A 105 -14.48 46.33 -1.73
N ASP A 106 -13.72 45.93 -0.71
CA ASP A 106 -12.61 46.73 -0.14
C ASP A 106 -11.62 47.16 -1.23
N LEU A 107 -11.16 46.20 -2.04
CA LEU A 107 -10.20 46.45 -3.12
C LEU A 107 -10.75 47.43 -4.16
N LYS A 108 -12.02 47.28 -4.56
CA LYS A 108 -12.69 48.21 -5.48
C LYS A 108 -12.77 49.64 -4.90
N LYS A 109 -13.06 49.77 -3.59
CA LYS A 109 -13.09 51.06 -2.90
C LYS A 109 -11.70 51.72 -2.87
N SER A 110 -10.66 50.99 -2.46
CA SER A 110 -9.29 51.52 -2.45
C SER A 110 -8.75 51.82 -3.86
N GLN A 111 -9.18 51.07 -4.88
CA GLN A 111 -8.86 51.41 -6.28
C GLN A 111 -9.50 52.73 -6.71
N GLN A 112 -10.75 53.00 -6.30
CA GLN A 112 -11.40 54.29 -6.59
C GLN A 112 -10.75 55.46 -5.83
N GLU A 113 -10.34 55.26 -4.58
CA GLU A 113 -9.55 56.24 -3.81
C GLU A 113 -8.18 56.53 -4.46
N LEU A 114 -7.56 55.51 -5.07
CA LEU A 114 -6.31 55.62 -5.81
C LEU A 114 -6.45 56.39 -7.14
N GLU A 115 -7.55 56.21 -7.89
CA GLU A 115 -7.81 57.02 -9.09
C GLU A 115 -8.19 58.48 -8.74
N ASN A 116 -8.91 58.71 -7.65
CA ASN A 116 -9.18 60.07 -7.15
C ASN A 116 -7.88 60.81 -6.80
N THR A 117 -7.01 60.19 -6.00
CA THR A 117 -5.73 60.80 -5.60
C THR A 117 -4.75 61.01 -6.77
N LYS A 118 -4.79 60.16 -7.80
CA LYS A 118 -4.11 60.43 -9.09
C LYS A 118 -4.67 61.66 -9.78
N ALA A 119 -5.99 61.86 -9.81
CA ALA A 119 -6.62 63.02 -10.43
C ALA A 119 -6.22 64.31 -9.70
N ASP A 120 -6.24 64.32 -8.37
CA ASP A 120 -5.77 65.44 -7.54
C ASP A 120 -4.28 65.75 -7.78
N LEU A 121 -3.43 64.73 -7.83
CA LEU A 121 -1.99 64.89 -8.12
C LEU A 121 -1.75 65.46 -9.53
N ASN A 122 -2.51 65.03 -10.53
CA ASN A 122 -2.45 65.58 -11.88
C ASN A 122 -2.93 67.04 -11.94
N ALA A 123 -3.98 67.40 -11.19
CA ALA A 123 -4.44 68.78 -11.06
C ALA A 123 -3.39 69.67 -10.35
N LEU A 124 -2.72 69.15 -9.31
CA LEU A 124 -1.65 69.85 -8.60
C LEU A 124 -0.41 70.04 -9.48
N ASN A 125 0.00 69.02 -10.24
CA ASN A 125 1.08 69.07 -11.23
C ASN A 125 0.79 70.11 -12.33
N THR A 126 -0.46 70.19 -12.80
CA THR A 126 -0.90 71.21 -13.76
C THR A 126 -0.80 72.63 -13.18
N LYS A 127 -1.25 72.83 -11.94
CA LYS A 127 -1.09 74.12 -11.22
C LYS A 127 0.38 74.49 -11.01
N LEU A 128 1.23 73.52 -10.65
CA LEU A 128 2.67 73.72 -10.46
C LEU A 128 3.35 74.17 -11.75
N LYS A 129 3.07 73.50 -12.88
CA LYS A 129 3.58 73.89 -14.21
C LYS A 129 3.13 75.30 -14.60
N TRP A 130 1.88 75.66 -14.34
CA TRP A 130 1.37 77.01 -14.60
C TRP A 130 2.11 78.05 -13.75
N SER A 131 2.26 77.82 -12.45
CA SER A 131 2.99 78.71 -11.53
C SER A 131 4.48 78.84 -11.90
N GLN A 132 5.12 77.74 -12.31
CA GLN A 132 6.51 77.72 -12.77
C GLN A 132 6.69 78.53 -14.05
N ASN A 133 5.73 78.46 -14.99
CA ASN A 133 5.75 79.24 -16.21
C ASN A 133 5.48 80.74 -15.94
N ASN A 134 4.59 81.07 -15.01
CA ASN A 134 4.35 82.46 -14.62
C ASN A 134 5.59 83.10 -13.97
N LEU A 135 6.24 82.38 -13.04
CA LEU A 135 7.51 82.81 -12.44
C LEU A 135 8.64 82.96 -13.48
N LYS A 136 8.68 82.10 -14.51
CA LYS A 136 9.63 82.25 -15.62
C LYS A 136 9.38 83.54 -16.40
N ASN A 137 8.12 83.86 -16.70
CA ASN A 137 7.75 85.11 -17.38
C ASN A 137 8.11 86.34 -16.52
N GLU A 138 7.87 86.29 -15.21
CA GLU A 138 8.25 87.36 -14.26
C GLU A 138 9.78 87.54 -14.19
N MET A 139 10.56 86.46 -14.17
CA MET A 139 12.03 86.53 -14.23
C MET A 139 12.54 87.12 -15.56
N GLU A 140 11.87 86.84 -16.68
CA GLU A 140 12.23 87.39 -18.00
C GLU A 140 11.88 88.88 -18.09
N ALA A 141 10.71 89.30 -17.59
CA ALA A 141 10.33 90.70 -17.45
C ALA A 141 11.28 91.47 -16.49
N HIS A 142 11.70 90.86 -15.38
CA HIS A 142 12.68 91.47 -14.47
C HIS A 142 14.03 91.68 -15.15
N LYS A 143 14.52 90.71 -15.93
CA LYS A 143 15.77 90.85 -16.70
C LYS A 143 15.69 91.99 -17.72
N GLU A 144 14.56 92.13 -18.42
CA GLU A 144 14.35 93.23 -19.36
C GLU A 144 14.30 94.59 -18.64
N SER A 145 13.65 94.65 -17.47
CA SER A 145 13.62 95.85 -16.63
C SER A 145 15.00 96.21 -16.08
N GLN A 146 15.78 95.23 -15.65
CA GLN A 146 17.15 95.43 -15.17
C GLN A 146 18.04 96.00 -16.28
N ALA A 147 18.01 95.42 -17.49
CA ALA A 147 18.78 95.92 -18.64
C ALA A 147 18.40 97.37 -19.00
N LYS A 148 17.12 97.76 -18.85
CA LYS A 148 16.68 99.15 -19.03
C LYS A 148 17.23 100.10 -17.96
N VAL A 149 17.30 99.67 -16.70
CA VAL A 149 17.91 100.46 -15.60
C VAL A 149 19.41 100.63 -15.82
N GLU A 150 20.12 99.57 -16.20
CA GLU A 150 21.55 99.62 -16.54
C GLU A 150 21.82 100.60 -17.71
N ALA A 151 20.98 100.57 -18.75
CA ALA A 151 21.04 101.49 -19.89
C ALA A 151 20.57 102.94 -19.61
N LEU A 152 19.98 103.21 -18.44
CA LEU A 152 19.69 104.56 -17.95
C LEU A 152 20.82 105.08 -17.05
N ASN A 153 21.40 104.22 -16.22
CA ASN A 153 22.55 104.58 -15.37
C ASN A 153 23.77 105.00 -16.19
N THR A 154 24.07 104.32 -17.30
CA THR A 154 25.16 104.74 -18.21
C THR A 154 24.94 106.15 -18.79
N LYS A 155 23.71 106.47 -19.18
CA LYS A 155 23.34 107.81 -19.68
C LYS A 155 23.42 108.88 -18.60
N LEU A 156 22.98 108.58 -17.37
CA LEU A 156 23.13 109.48 -16.22
C LEU A 156 24.62 109.77 -15.93
N GLN A 157 25.47 108.75 -16.00
CA GLN A 157 26.91 108.90 -15.78
C GLN A 157 27.57 109.72 -16.90
N GLU A 158 27.13 109.56 -18.16
CA GLU A 158 27.57 110.39 -19.29
C GLU A 158 27.15 111.86 -19.12
N ILE A 159 25.92 112.14 -18.69
CA ILE A 159 25.43 113.50 -18.40
C ILE A 159 26.20 114.13 -17.23
N GLN A 160 26.46 113.37 -16.16
CA GLN A 160 27.24 113.86 -15.01
C GLN A 160 28.65 114.33 -15.44
N ASN A 161 29.32 113.54 -16.29
CA ASN A 161 30.64 113.89 -16.83
C ASN A 161 30.62 115.19 -17.67
N GLN A 162 29.50 115.51 -18.32
CA GLN A 162 29.32 116.77 -19.05
C GLN A 162 29.12 117.96 -18.10
N ILE A 163 28.37 117.79 -17.01
CA ILE A 163 28.12 118.84 -16.00
C ILE A 163 29.41 119.27 -15.30
N ASP A 164 30.24 118.31 -14.87
CA ASP A 164 31.49 118.63 -14.16
C ASP A 164 32.58 119.22 -15.07
N LYS A 165 32.41 119.14 -16.40
CA LYS A 165 33.23 119.90 -17.36
C LYS A 165 32.85 121.38 -17.34
N VAL A 166 31.57 121.70 -17.59
CA VAL A 166 31.05 123.09 -17.62
C VAL A 166 31.31 123.83 -16.30
N ARG A 167 31.27 123.12 -15.16
CA ARG A 167 31.58 123.68 -13.83
C ARG A 167 33.02 124.20 -13.71
N LYS A 168 33.99 123.62 -14.43
CA LYS A 168 35.40 124.09 -14.42
C LYS A 168 35.55 125.37 -15.22
N ASP A 169 35.02 125.37 -16.44
CA ASP A 169 35.11 126.50 -17.38
C ASP A 169 34.56 127.80 -16.76
N ALA A 170 33.47 127.70 -15.99
CA ALA A 170 32.86 128.82 -15.27
C ALA A 170 33.68 129.33 -14.06
N HIS A 171 34.65 128.57 -13.54
CA HIS A 171 35.43 128.96 -12.36
C HIS A 171 36.64 129.83 -12.74
N GLU A 172 37.16 129.71 -13.97
CA GLU A 172 38.30 130.49 -14.45
C GLU A 172 37.91 131.93 -14.79
N THR A 173 36.72 132.16 -15.35
CA THR A 173 36.21 133.50 -15.70
C THR A 173 35.96 134.39 -14.49
N ILE A 174 35.64 133.82 -13.32
CA ILE A 174 35.46 134.56 -12.06
C ILE A 174 36.80 135.04 -11.50
N LYS A 175 37.91 134.37 -11.86
CA LYS A 175 39.25 134.63 -11.30
C LYS A 175 39.94 135.83 -11.97
N THR A 176 39.61 136.12 -13.23
CA THR A 176 40.15 137.29 -13.98
C THR A 176 39.47 138.60 -13.60
N PHE A 177 38.25 138.58 -13.04
CA PHE A 177 37.48 139.78 -12.72
C PHE A 177 37.93 140.52 -11.45
N LYS A 178 38.68 139.87 -10.55
CA LYS A 178 38.98 140.39 -9.19
C LYS A 178 40.35 141.09 -9.07
N CYS A 179 40.86 141.68 -10.14
CA CYS A 179 42.21 142.29 -10.19
C CYS A 179 42.19 143.68 -10.86
N SER A 180 41.32 144.58 -10.39
CA SER A 180 41.16 145.92 -10.95
C SER A 180 40.64 146.92 -9.91
N GLU A 181 41.14 148.16 -10.00
CA GLU A 181 40.81 149.38 -9.25
C GLU A 181 41.14 149.45 -7.75
N GLU A 182 41.76 150.57 -7.35
CA GLU A 182 42.25 150.90 -6.02
C GLU A 182 42.29 152.44 -5.85
N ASN A 183 42.17 152.96 -4.62
CA ASN A 183 42.21 154.40 -4.25
C ASN A 183 40.97 155.22 -4.68
N ARG A 184 40.73 156.46 -4.20
CA ARG A 184 41.54 157.38 -3.40
C ARG A 184 40.63 158.17 -2.45
N ALA A 185 40.75 158.08 -1.13
CA ALA A 185 41.78 158.73 -0.33
C ALA A 185 41.92 160.28 -0.53
N HIS A 186 40.83 160.97 -0.87
CA HIS A 186 40.78 162.45 -0.84
C HIS A 186 39.75 163.05 0.14
N THR A 187 38.71 162.30 0.53
CA THR A 187 37.67 162.76 1.47
C THR A 187 38.11 162.85 2.94
N LEU A 188 39.34 162.45 3.28
CA LEU A 188 39.77 162.16 4.64
C LEU A 188 39.84 163.36 5.61
N ASP A 189 39.90 164.60 5.10
CA ASP A 189 40.13 165.78 5.95
C ASP A 189 38.83 166.56 6.27
N GLN A 190 37.93 166.71 5.29
CA GLN A 190 36.55 167.17 5.54
C GLN A 190 35.81 166.19 6.47
N GLN A 191 36.16 164.91 6.39
CA GLN A 191 35.67 163.90 7.32
C GLN A 191 35.99 164.18 8.79
N VAL A 192 36.99 164.98 9.19
CA VAL A 192 37.35 165.09 10.63
C VAL A 192 36.27 165.80 11.48
N GLN A 193 35.57 166.80 10.92
CA GLN A 193 34.44 167.43 11.61
C GLN A 193 33.15 166.63 11.46
N GLU A 194 32.93 166.04 10.28
CA GLU A 194 31.82 165.11 10.06
C GLU A 194 31.92 163.89 10.99
N GLN A 195 33.14 163.40 11.25
CA GLN A 195 33.49 162.30 12.16
C GLN A 195 33.07 162.56 13.61
N GLN A 196 32.88 163.81 14.06
CA GLN A 196 32.38 164.05 15.42
C GLN A 196 30.84 163.88 15.51
N ALA A 197 30.09 164.31 14.49
CA ALA A 197 28.65 164.05 14.40
C ALA A 197 28.38 162.57 14.05
N GLN A 198 29.12 162.05 13.07
CA GLN A 198 29.18 160.63 12.75
C GLN A 198 29.64 159.81 13.95
N LEU A 199 30.52 160.27 14.85
CA LEU A 199 30.87 159.51 16.07
C LEU A 199 29.68 159.30 17.01
N ILE A 200 28.66 160.16 16.96
CA ILE A 200 27.43 160.00 17.75
C ILE A 200 26.45 159.09 16.99
N LEU A 201 26.28 159.29 15.68
CA LEU A 201 25.44 158.41 14.86
C LEU A 201 26.02 156.99 14.77
N LEU A 202 27.29 156.82 14.44
CA LEU A 202 28.04 155.56 14.48
C LEU A 202 28.10 154.95 15.89
N ARG A 203 27.92 155.72 16.99
CA ARG A 203 27.72 155.12 18.32
C ARG A 203 26.33 154.51 18.46
N HIS A 204 25.29 155.18 17.96
CA HIS A 204 23.94 154.62 17.94
C HIS A 204 23.80 153.45 16.94
N GLU A 205 24.30 153.59 15.71
CA GLU A 205 24.40 152.49 14.76
C GLU A 205 25.28 151.35 15.31
N LYS A 206 26.35 151.65 16.06
CA LYS A 206 27.12 150.61 16.76
C LYS A 206 26.30 149.95 17.87
N THR A 207 25.53 150.66 18.68
CA THR A 207 24.66 150.00 19.67
C THR A 207 23.57 149.17 18.99
N ASP A 208 22.96 149.68 17.92
CA ASP A 208 21.95 148.95 17.13
C ASP A 208 22.56 147.72 16.44
N LYS A 209 23.81 147.80 15.97
CA LYS A 209 24.56 146.66 15.41
C LYS A 209 25.03 145.70 16.49
N GLU A 210 25.40 146.17 17.67
CA GLU A 210 25.71 145.32 18.83
C GLU A 210 24.46 144.60 19.34
N ASP A 211 23.28 145.24 19.33
CA ASP A 211 22.01 144.62 19.73
C ASP A 211 21.48 143.68 18.63
N GLN A 212 21.65 144.03 17.35
CA GLN A 212 21.46 143.08 16.24
C GLN A 212 22.39 141.87 16.37
N LEU A 213 23.68 142.07 16.68
CA LEU A 213 24.64 140.99 16.92
C LEU A 213 24.29 140.14 18.15
N LYS A 214 23.84 140.74 19.27
CA LYS A 214 23.31 140.01 20.43
C LYS A 214 22.07 139.18 20.07
N SER A 215 21.16 139.73 19.27
CA SER A 215 19.96 138.99 18.81
C SER A 215 20.32 137.82 17.89
N LEU A 216 21.25 138.02 16.94
CA LEU A 216 21.77 136.97 16.06
C LEU A 216 22.59 135.94 16.83
N GLN A 217 23.32 136.34 17.87
CA GLN A 217 24.11 135.44 18.71
C GLN A 217 23.21 134.57 19.61
N THR A 218 22.13 135.14 20.16
CA THR A 218 21.13 134.36 20.92
C THR A 218 20.30 133.45 20.02
N GLU A 219 19.97 133.86 18.78
CA GLU A 219 19.36 132.96 17.80
C GLU A 219 20.32 131.86 17.33
N LEU A 220 21.60 132.16 17.12
CA LEU A 220 22.64 131.17 16.81
C LEU A 220 22.77 130.15 17.94
N GLN A 221 22.81 130.59 19.20
CA GLN A 221 22.82 129.71 20.38
C GLN A 221 21.57 128.82 20.41
N ARG A 222 20.37 129.39 20.23
CA ARG A 222 19.10 128.65 20.16
C ARG A 222 19.07 127.61 19.03
N LEU A 223 19.72 127.89 17.89
CA LEU A 223 19.84 126.95 16.77
C LEU A 223 20.89 125.86 17.06
N GLN A 224 21.99 126.18 17.73
CA GLN A 224 22.99 125.21 18.19
C GLN A 224 22.42 124.25 19.24
N GLU A 225 21.63 124.76 20.19
CA GLU A 225 20.90 123.94 21.17
C GLU A 225 19.91 122.99 20.48
N LYS A 226 19.06 123.51 19.58
CA LYS A 226 18.15 122.66 18.77
C LYS A 226 18.89 121.62 17.93
N GLN A 227 20.03 121.97 17.34
CA GLN A 227 20.84 121.02 16.58
C GLN A 227 21.39 119.90 17.49
N LYS A 228 21.84 120.24 18.70
CA LYS A 228 22.30 119.28 19.71
C LYS A 228 21.16 118.37 20.15
N ASP A 229 19.98 118.90 20.44
CA ASP A 229 18.80 118.12 20.85
C ASP A 229 18.36 117.14 19.75
N MET A 230 18.29 117.59 18.49
CA MET A 230 17.99 116.74 17.33
C MET A 230 19.04 115.65 17.10
N LEU A 231 20.33 115.94 17.33
CA LEU A 231 21.40 114.94 17.25
C LEU A 231 21.30 113.92 18.39
N GLU A 232 20.97 114.36 19.60
CA GLU A 232 20.72 113.45 20.72
C GLU A 232 19.49 112.57 20.51
N GLU A 233 18.39 113.10 19.96
CA GLU A 233 17.20 112.32 19.62
C GLU A 233 17.51 111.30 18.52
N ASN A 234 18.20 111.70 17.45
CA ASN A 234 18.60 110.79 16.38
C ASN A 234 19.53 109.67 16.90
N ASN A 235 20.46 109.99 17.81
CA ASN A 235 21.28 108.97 18.49
C ASN A 235 20.45 108.01 19.36
N LYS A 236 19.46 108.52 20.10
CA LYS A 236 18.53 107.71 20.91
C LYS A 236 17.68 106.78 20.03
N LEU A 237 17.19 107.27 18.89
CA LEU A 237 16.44 106.49 17.89
C LEU A 237 17.31 105.43 17.23
N SER A 238 18.53 105.78 16.79
CA SER A 238 19.50 104.86 16.19
C SER A 238 19.84 103.70 17.13
N LEU A 239 20.10 103.98 18.41
CA LEU A 239 20.32 102.96 19.44
C LEU A 239 19.10 102.05 19.63
N LYS A 240 17.86 102.58 19.57
CA LYS A 240 16.66 101.75 19.68
C LYS A 240 16.42 100.91 18.43
N VAL A 241 16.74 101.39 17.23
CA VAL A 241 16.74 100.58 15.99
C VAL A 241 17.73 99.41 16.12
N GLN A 242 18.99 99.68 16.46
CA GLN A 242 20.02 98.64 16.66
C GLN A 242 19.64 97.62 17.75
N GLN A 243 18.81 98.00 18.72
CA GLN A 243 18.30 97.07 19.72
C GLN A 243 17.11 96.25 19.21
N LEU A 244 16.16 96.86 18.48
CA LEU A 244 15.06 96.15 17.83
C LEU A 244 15.57 95.16 16.77
N GLU A 245 16.65 95.48 16.05
CA GLU A 245 17.29 94.57 15.09
C GLU A 245 17.94 93.36 15.78
N ARG A 246 18.57 93.53 16.94
CA ARG A 246 19.08 92.42 17.77
C ARG A 246 17.93 91.57 18.32
N GLU A 247 16.90 92.20 18.86
CA GLU A 247 15.67 91.52 19.34
C GLU A 247 15.02 90.71 18.19
N ARG A 248 14.98 91.25 16.96
CA ARG A 248 14.50 90.53 15.75
C ARG A 248 15.38 89.33 15.41
N LEU A 249 16.71 89.50 15.34
CA LEU A 249 17.65 88.43 15.01
C LEU A 249 17.61 87.28 16.03
N GLU A 250 17.49 87.61 17.32
CA GLU A 250 17.30 86.59 18.37
C GLU A 250 16.00 85.80 18.19
N ILE A 251 14.89 86.45 17.86
CA ILE A 251 13.60 85.79 17.61
C ILE A 251 13.68 84.92 16.34
N GLU A 252 14.33 85.43 15.28
CA GLU A 252 14.53 84.74 14.01
C GLU A 252 15.40 83.49 14.17
N GLN A 253 16.45 83.56 14.99
CA GLN A 253 17.26 82.39 15.39
C GLN A 253 16.43 81.38 16.20
N LYS A 254 15.70 81.82 17.24
CA LYS A 254 14.86 80.94 18.08
C LYS A 254 13.77 80.24 17.25
N LEU A 255 13.20 80.92 16.25
CA LEU A 255 12.26 80.32 15.29
C LEU A 255 12.92 79.29 14.36
N SER A 256 14.17 79.51 13.94
CA SER A 256 14.95 78.55 13.16
C SER A 256 15.25 77.28 13.97
N GLU A 257 15.65 77.44 15.24
CA GLU A 257 15.88 76.33 16.17
C GLU A 257 14.60 75.52 16.42
N LEU A 258 13.46 76.19 16.66
CA LEU A 258 12.15 75.54 16.83
C LEU A 258 11.67 74.79 15.58
N ARG A 259 11.96 75.29 14.37
CA ARG A 259 11.74 74.52 13.12
C ARG A 259 12.62 73.27 13.10
N GLY A 260 13.91 73.40 13.43
CA GLY A 260 14.84 72.28 13.52
C GLY A 260 14.40 71.19 14.52
N TYR A 261 13.83 71.56 15.67
CA TYR A 261 13.20 70.60 16.59
C TYR A 261 11.94 69.96 16.01
N THR A 262 11.06 70.75 15.37
CA THR A 262 9.83 70.29 14.74
C THR A 262 10.12 69.27 13.63
N ASP A 263 11.12 69.51 12.80
CA ASP A 263 11.47 68.64 11.67
C ASP A 263 12.19 67.35 12.11
N ARG A 264 12.99 67.40 13.19
CA ARG A 264 13.48 66.18 13.86
C ARG A 264 12.32 65.33 14.39
N GLN A 265 11.37 65.94 15.10
CA GLN A 265 10.20 65.23 15.64
C GLN A 265 9.34 64.59 14.54
N LYS A 266 9.19 65.24 13.37
CA LYS A 266 8.53 64.62 12.20
C LYS A 266 9.28 63.37 11.73
N GLN A 267 10.62 63.43 11.64
CA GLN A 267 11.42 62.28 11.25
C GLN A 267 11.31 61.15 12.28
N ASP A 268 11.41 61.45 13.58
CA ASP A 268 11.24 60.47 14.67
C ASP A 268 9.86 59.77 14.59
N VAL A 269 8.80 60.50 14.28
CA VAL A 269 7.45 59.95 14.08
C VAL A 269 7.39 59.02 12.86
N ILE A 270 7.97 59.41 11.72
CA ILE A 270 8.05 58.57 10.51
C ILE A 270 8.83 57.28 10.81
N ASP A 271 9.97 57.40 11.47
CA ASP A 271 10.83 56.30 11.90
C ASP A 271 10.10 55.31 12.84
N LEU A 272 9.37 55.83 13.83
CA LEU A 272 8.56 55.04 14.76
C LEU A 272 7.37 54.37 14.03
N GLN A 273 6.75 55.06 13.08
CA GLN A 273 5.65 54.50 12.28
C GLN A 273 6.15 53.37 11.37
N ALA A 274 7.32 53.50 10.75
CA ALA A 274 7.98 52.43 9.99
C ALA A 274 8.33 51.22 10.88
N LYS A 275 8.91 51.47 12.07
CA LYS A 275 9.19 50.42 13.08
C LYS A 275 7.92 49.70 13.54
N SER A 276 6.81 50.43 13.70
CA SER A 276 5.49 49.88 14.04
C SER A 276 4.93 48.96 12.94
N VAL A 277 5.01 49.38 11.67
CA VAL A 277 4.62 48.55 10.51
C VAL A 277 5.46 47.27 10.43
N HIS A 278 6.78 47.37 10.63
CA HIS A 278 7.67 46.22 10.61
C HIS A 278 7.39 45.24 11.77
N LEU A 279 7.11 45.74 12.98
CA LEU A 279 6.63 44.92 14.10
C LEU A 279 5.27 44.25 13.82
N GLY A 280 4.40 44.90 13.03
CA GLY A 280 3.16 44.30 12.53
C GLY A 280 3.42 43.12 11.58
N GLN A 281 4.36 43.26 10.65
CA GLN A 281 4.78 42.20 9.74
C GLN A 281 5.41 41.01 10.49
N LEU A 282 6.33 41.28 11.44
CA LEU A 282 6.94 40.27 12.29
C LEU A 282 5.91 39.50 13.14
N LYS A 283 4.87 40.18 13.65
CA LYS A 283 3.76 39.51 14.37
C LYS A 283 2.92 38.61 13.47
N LEU A 284 2.69 39.01 12.21
CA LEU A 284 1.99 38.16 11.23
C LEU A 284 2.83 36.93 10.84
N GLN A 285 4.14 37.10 10.64
CA GLN A 285 5.08 36.00 10.39
C GLN A 285 5.13 35.04 11.59
N LEU A 286 5.33 35.56 12.81
CA LEU A 286 5.34 34.75 14.03
C LEU A 286 4.05 33.96 14.22
N LYS A 287 2.89 34.56 13.93
CA LYS A 287 1.61 33.83 13.95
C LYS A 287 1.57 32.74 12.88
N HIS A 288 2.01 33.03 11.66
CA HIS A 288 2.02 32.03 10.58
C HIS A 288 2.90 30.81 10.92
N GLU A 289 4.08 31.03 11.49
CA GLU A 289 4.96 29.97 11.99
C GLU A 289 4.32 29.20 13.17
N GLN A 290 3.59 29.86 14.06
CA GLN A 290 2.82 29.21 15.13
C GLN A 290 1.68 28.34 14.59
N ASP A 291 0.93 28.84 13.60
CA ASP A 291 -0.16 28.10 12.95
C ASP A 291 0.39 26.88 12.17
N GLN A 292 1.55 27.02 11.49
CA GLN A 292 2.26 25.90 10.85
C GLN A 292 2.76 24.87 11.87
N LEU A 293 3.39 25.32 12.96
CA LEU A 293 3.94 24.44 14.00
C LEU A 293 2.83 23.68 14.73
N ALA A 294 1.66 24.28 14.92
CA ALA A 294 0.47 23.59 15.41
C ALA A 294 0.01 22.47 14.47
N ALA A 295 -0.09 22.73 13.16
CA ALA A 295 -0.47 21.72 12.16
C ALA A 295 0.56 20.58 12.06
N CYS A 296 1.86 20.88 12.15
CA CYS A 296 2.92 19.87 12.22
C CYS A 296 2.82 19.02 13.49
N ASN A 297 2.53 19.62 14.65
CA ASN A 297 2.31 18.88 15.89
C ASN A 297 1.09 17.95 15.80
N GLU A 298 -0.01 18.40 15.19
CA GLU A 298 -1.20 17.57 14.95
C GLU A 298 -0.87 16.34 14.10
N GLN A 299 -0.16 16.54 12.98
CA GLN A 299 0.34 15.43 12.14
C GLN A 299 1.25 14.47 12.92
N VAL A 300 2.15 14.99 13.78
CA VAL A 300 2.99 14.15 14.65
C VAL A 300 2.16 13.36 15.68
N THR A 301 1.06 13.93 16.21
CA THR A 301 0.17 13.17 17.11
C THR A 301 -0.60 12.07 16.37
N LEU A 302 -1.09 12.34 15.15
CA LEU A 302 -1.76 11.34 14.32
C LEU A 302 -0.83 10.20 13.91
N LEU A 303 0.44 10.50 13.57
CA LEU A 303 1.46 9.49 13.28
C LEU A 303 1.82 8.66 14.52
N LYS A 304 1.92 9.28 15.71
CA LYS A 304 2.12 8.55 16.97
C LYS A 304 0.96 7.62 17.31
N GLN A 305 -0.28 8.08 17.13
CA GLN A 305 -1.46 7.24 17.33
C GLN A 305 -1.45 6.05 16.36
N ARG A 306 -1.27 6.31 15.06
CA ARG A 306 -1.19 5.24 14.04
C ARG A 306 -0.09 4.22 14.33
N ASN A 307 1.07 4.65 14.85
CA ASN A 307 2.12 3.72 15.25
C ASN A 307 1.70 2.88 16.47
N SER A 308 1.06 3.48 17.47
CA SER A 308 0.52 2.75 18.62
C SER A 308 -0.56 1.73 18.22
N ASP A 309 -1.41 2.07 17.25
CA ASP A 309 -2.42 1.16 16.70
C ASP A 309 -1.74 -0.04 15.99
N LEU A 310 -0.73 0.24 15.14
CA LEU A 310 0.05 -0.79 14.43
C LEU A 310 0.88 -1.68 15.38
N GLU A 311 1.43 -1.13 16.46
CA GLU A 311 2.11 -1.90 17.50
C GLU A 311 1.14 -2.84 18.23
N SER A 312 -0.10 -2.40 18.47
CA SER A 312 -1.16 -3.24 19.05
C SER A 312 -1.62 -4.36 18.10
N ASP A 313 -1.80 -4.05 16.80
CA ASP A 313 -2.10 -5.04 15.77
C ASP A 313 -0.98 -6.08 15.62
N MET A 314 0.30 -5.64 15.64
CA MET A 314 1.46 -6.54 15.59
C MET A 314 1.50 -7.49 16.79
N GLU A 315 1.23 -7.01 18.01
CA GLU A 315 1.19 -7.86 19.19
C GLU A 315 -0.01 -8.82 19.16
N SER A 316 -1.17 -8.36 18.66
CA SER A 316 -2.32 -9.24 18.41
C SER A 316 -2.00 -10.35 17.39
N CYS A 317 -1.13 -10.08 16.41
CA CYS A 317 -0.68 -11.09 15.45
C CYS A 317 0.28 -12.10 16.10
N ARG A 318 1.22 -11.64 16.94
CA ARG A 318 2.14 -12.51 17.70
C ARG A 318 1.40 -13.46 18.64
N VAL A 319 0.36 -12.99 19.33
CA VAL A 319 -0.47 -13.84 20.20
C VAL A 319 -1.16 -14.94 19.38
N LYS A 320 -1.76 -14.60 18.23
CA LYS A 320 -2.39 -15.58 17.32
C LYS A 320 -1.37 -16.57 16.73
N GLU A 321 -0.16 -16.11 16.42
CA GLU A 321 0.94 -16.97 15.95
C GLU A 321 1.38 -17.95 17.05
N ALA A 322 1.53 -17.49 18.29
CA ALA A 322 1.82 -18.34 19.44
C ALA A 322 0.71 -19.37 19.71
N GLU A 323 -0.56 -18.98 19.62
CA GLU A 323 -1.71 -19.90 19.69
C GLU A 323 -1.67 -20.96 18.58
N LEU A 324 -1.35 -20.57 17.33
CA LEU A 324 -1.19 -21.51 16.21
C LEU A 324 -0.01 -22.47 16.40
N LEU A 325 1.12 -21.99 16.95
CA LEU A 325 2.28 -22.81 17.28
C LEU A 325 1.96 -23.82 18.39
N ILE A 326 1.27 -23.40 19.44
CA ILE A 326 0.81 -24.29 20.53
C ILE A 326 -0.18 -25.34 19.98
N PHE A 327 -1.12 -24.95 19.12
CA PHE A 327 -2.04 -25.88 18.47
C PHE A 327 -1.29 -26.89 17.58
N THR A 328 -0.31 -26.42 16.80
CA THR A 328 0.53 -27.26 15.94
C THR A 328 1.39 -28.23 16.76
N GLN A 329 1.93 -27.79 17.91
CA GLN A 329 2.65 -28.63 18.86
C GLN A 329 1.73 -29.72 19.43
N GLN A 330 0.53 -29.38 19.90
CA GLN A 330 -0.44 -30.35 20.42
C GLN A 330 -0.91 -31.36 19.35
N LEU A 331 -1.08 -30.92 18.11
CA LEU A 331 -1.44 -31.79 16.99
C LEU A 331 -0.29 -32.75 16.65
N THR A 332 0.94 -32.24 16.61
CA THR A 332 2.16 -33.03 16.37
C THR A 332 2.37 -34.06 17.48
N GLU A 333 2.22 -33.66 18.75
CA GLU A 333 2.34 -34.57 19.90
C GLU A 333 1.28 -35.68 19.85
N LYS A 334 0.02 -35.35 19.54
CA LYS A 334 -1.04 -36.36 19.35
C LYS A 334 -0.71 -37.31 18.21
N ASN A 335 -0.17 -36.82 17.10
CA ASN A 335 0.22 -37.66 15.97
C ASN A 335 1.37 -38.62 16.34
N VAL A 336 2.41 -38.13 17.02
CA VAL A 336 3.53 -38.96 17.52
C VAL A 336 3.04 -40.00 18.53
N ARG A 337 2.14 -39.65 19.45
CA ARG A 337 1.53 -40.60 20.40
C ARG A 337 0.73 -41.69 19.65
N LEU A 338 -0.17 -41.31 18.75
CA LEU A 338 -0.97 -42.25 17.94
C LEU A 338 -0.09 -43.14 17.05
N GLN A 339 1.00 -42.63 16.48
CA GLN A 339 1.92 -43.42 15.68
C GLN A 339 2.75 -44.40 16.53
N SER A 340 3.09 -44.03 17.77
CA SER A 340 3.71 -44.93 18.76
C SER A 340 2.74 -46.03 19.19
N GLU A 341 1.49 -45.69 19.51
CA GLU A 341 0.41 -46.63 19.82
C GLU A 341 0.14 -47.59 18.64
N PHE A 342 0.08 -47.07 17.41
CA PHE A 342 -0.05 -47.87 16.20
C PHE A 342 1.11 -48.86 16.04
N THR A 343 2.36 -48.40 16.20
CA THR A 343 3.55 -49.26 16.10
C THR A 343 3.57 -50.33 17.20
N SER A 344 3.10 -50.00 18.40
CA SER A 344 2.96 -50.96 19.52
C SER A 344 1.87 -52.01 19.26
N MET A 345 0.74 -51.61 18.65
CA MET A 345 -0.30 -52.55 18.24
C MET A 345 0.12 -53.39 17.04
N GLU A 346 0.82 -52.82 16.06
CA GLU A 346 1.33 -53.54 14.89
C GLU A 346 2.33 -54.62 15.31
N THR A 347 3.33 -54.27 16.12
CA THR A 347 4.30 -55.25 16.65
C THR A 347 3.63 -56.35 17.47
N LYS A 348 2.57 -56.04 18.23
CA LYS A 348 1.77 -57.04 18.96
C LYS A 348 0.93 -57.93 18.03
N VAL A 349 0.38 -57.40 16.94
CA VAL A 349 -0.30 -58.17 15.89
C VAL A 349 0.69 -59.08 15.16
N GLN A 350 1.89 -58.60 14.84
CA GLN A 350 2.98 -59.40 14.26
C GLN A 350 3.38 -60.55 15.21
N GLN A 351 3.56 -60.28 16.51
CA GLN A 351 3.83 -61.31 17.52
C GLN A 351 2.72 -62.38 17.55
N LEU A 352 1.46 -61.96 17.72
CA LEU A 352 0.31 -62.88 17.75
C LEU A 352 0.15 -63.68 16.45
N THR A 353 0.53 -63.10 15.31
CA THR A 353 0.54 -63.79 14.01
C THR A 353 1.62 -64.88 13.95
N CYS A 354 2.82 -64.59 14.48
CA CYS A 354 3.89 -65.57 14.62
C CYS A 354 3.51 -66.72 15.59
N GLU A 355 2.93 -66.39 16.74
CA GLU A 355 2.40 -67.38 17.70
C GLU A 355 1.31 -68.25 17.07
N GLN A 356 0.35 -67.64 16.36
CA GLN A 356 -0.69 -68.38 15.65
C GLN A 356 -0.10 -69.27 14.53
N ALA A 357 0.97 -68.85 13.85
CA ALA A 357 1.66 -69.65 12.85
C ALA A 357 2.40 -70.85 13.47
N VAL A 358 2.99 -70.70 14.66
CA VAL A 358 3.59 -71.81 15.43
C VAL A 358 2.52 -72.79 15.89
N LEU A 359 1.43 -72.30 16.49
CA LEU A 359 0.30 -73.15 16.91
C LEU A 359 -0.32 -73.91 15.72
N LYS A 360 -0.50 -73.25 14.57
CA LYS A 360 -0.97 -73.90 13.32
C LYS A 360 -0.01 -74.99 12.81
N ARG A 361 1.31 -74.85 13.01
CA ARG A 361 2.29 -75.91 12.70
C ARG A 361 2.18 -77.08 13.69
N GLN A 362 2.10 -76.79 14.99
CA GLN A 362 1.94 -77.82 16.04
C GLN A 362 0.64 -78.62 15.86
N ILE A 363 -0.49 -77.96 15.57
CA ILE A 363 -1.76 -78.63 15.27
C ILE A 363 -1.60 -79.59 14.08
N LYS A 364 -0.99 -79.15 12.98
CA LYS A 364 -0.71 -80.03 11.82
C LYS A 364 0.22 -81.20 12.16
N GLU A 365 1.20 -81.00 13.04
CA GLU A 365 2.12 -82.05 13.49
C GLU A 365 1.42 -83.07 14.42
N HIS A 366 0.51 -82.61 15.28
CA HIS A 366 -0.34 -83.49 16.10
C HIS A 366 -1.37 -84.23 15.24
N GLU A 367 -1.94 -83.59 14.21
CA GLU A 367 -2.80 -84.25 13.23
C GLU A 367 -2.05 -85.36 12.45
N THR A 368 -0.83 -85.11 11.96
CA THR A 368 -0.08 -86.15 11.23
C THR A 368 0.35 -87.28 12.15
N LYS A 369 0.76 -86.99 13.40
CA LYS A 369 1.00 -88.03 14.43
C LYS A 369 -0.26 -88.85 14.72
N ALA A 370 -1.43 -88.21 14.89
CA ALA A 370 -2.70 -88.90 15.11
C ALA A 370 -3.10 -89.77 13.90
N ARG A 371 -2.95 -89.27 12.67
CA ARG A 371 -3.20 -90.06 11.44
C ARG A 371 -2.25 -91.24 11.33
N MET A 372 -0.95 -91.09 11.63
CA MET A 372 0.01 -92.20 11.62
C MET A 372 -0.32 -93.26 12.69
N LEU A 373 -0.70 -92.85 13.91
CA LEU A 373 -1.12 -93.79 14.96
C LEU A 373 -2.43 -94.50 14.58
N SER A 374 -3.37 -93.79 13.95
CA SER A 374 -4.60 -94.39 13.43
C SER A 374 -4.34 -95.38 12.28
N SER A 375 -3.36 -95.10 11.40
CA SER A 375 -2.93 -96.03 10.34
C SER A 375 -2.34 -97.30 10.97
N LYS A 376 -1.36 -97.15 11.86
CA LYS A 376 -0.72 -98.29 12.54
C LYS A 376 -1.72 -99.15 13.32
N SER A 377 -2.66 -98.54 14.04
CA SER A 377 -3.71 -99.28 14.77
C SER A 377 -4.68 -99.99 13.82
N LEU A 378 -4.91 -99.47 12.62
CA LEU A 378 -5.70 -100.12 11.57
C LEU A 378 -4.92 -101.26 10.89
N GLU A 379 -3.63 -101.08 10.63
CA GLU A 379 -2.72 -102.11 10.11
C GLU A 379 -2.55 -103.28 11.11
N GLU A 380 -2.41 -102.99 12.40
CA GLU A 380 -2.42 -103.99 13.48
C GLU A 380 -3.76 -104.71 13.56
N ARG A 381 -4.89 -103.99 13.48
CA ARG A 381 -6.21 -104.61 13.41
C ARG A 381 -6.38 -105.50 12.18
N SER A 382 -5.87 -105.10 11.01
CA SER A 382 -5.89 -105.91 9.79
C SER A 382 -5.17 -107.24 10.02
N LYS A 383 -3.91 -107.18 10.51
CA LYS A 383 -3.11 -108.36 10.86
C LYS A 383 -3.82 -109.26 11.86
N TYR A 384 -4.37 -108.73 12.95
CA TYR A 384 -5.13 -109.54 13.89
C TYR A 384 -6.41 -110.15 13.27
N THR A 385 -7.10 -109.47 12.36
CA THR A 385 -8.24 -110.07 11.63
C THR A 385 -7.79 -111.12 10.60
N GLU A 386 -6.64 -110.95 9.97
CA GLU A 386 -6.02 -111.92 9.05
C GLU A 386 -5.57 -113.17 9.82
N GLU A 387 -4.90 -113.02 10.95
CA GLU A 387 -4.51 -114.10 11.87
C GLU A 387 -5.75 -114.85 12.42
N ILE A 388 -6.78 -114.12 12.88
CA ILE A 388 -8.05 -114.72 13.33
C ILE A 388 -8.74 -115.46 12.17
N SER A 389 -8.70 -114.93 10.95
CA SER A 389 -9.24 -115.59 9.77
C SER A 389 -8.47 -116.87 9.43
N GLN A 390 -7.14 -116.84 9.44
CA GLN A 390 -6.28 -118.01 9.20
C GLN A 390 -6.52 -119.10 10.24
N LEU A 391 -6.51 -118.75 11.53
CA LEU A 391 -6.83 -119.66 12.62
C LEU A 391 -8.27 -120.21 12.52
N SER A 392 -9.23 -119.41 12.03
CA SER A 392 -10.60 -119.86 11.79
C SER A 392 -10.68 -120.86 10.63
N THR A 393 -9.94 -120.65 9.54
CA THR A 393 -9.84 -121.61 8.44
C THR A 393 -9.13 -122.90 8.85
N GLU A 394 -8.01 -122.83 9.58
CA GLU A 394 -7.33 -124.02 10.12
C GLU A 394 -8.22 -124.80 11.07
N LEU A 395 -8.93 -124.12 11.98
CA LEU A 395 -9.89 -124.74 12.90
C LEU A 395 -11.01 -125.45 12.15
N GLU A 396 -11.50 -124.87 11.05
CA GLU A 396 -12.55 -125.47 10.22
C GLU A 396 -12.04 -126.65 9.39
N GLU A 397 -10.79 -126.61 8.91
CA GLU A 397 -10.11 -127.76 8.32
C GLU A 397 -9.89 -128.89 9.32
N LYS A 398 -9.43 -128.60 10.54
CA LYS A 398 -9.30 -129.62 11.60
C LYS A 398 -10.66 -130.19 12.01
N LYS A 399 -11.72 -129.37 12.06
CA LYS A 399 -13.10 -129.87 12.26
C LYS A 399 -13.52 -130.83 11.15
N LYS A 400 -13.33 -130.47 9.87
CA LYS A 400 -13.62 -131.36 8.72
C LYS A 400 -12.82 -132.66 8.80
N LEU A 401 -11.55 -132.60 9.18
CA LEU A 401 -10.71 -133.79 9.37
C LEU A 401 -11.21 -134.67 10.52
N CYS A 402 -11.61 -134.08 11.66
CA CYS A 402 -12.25 -134.81 12.75
C CYS A 402 -13.60 -135.44 12.35
N VAL A 403 -14.39 -134.78 11.50
CA VAL A 403 -15.62 -135.36 10.93
C VAL A 403 -15.29 -136.51 9.98
N SER A 404 -14.26 -136.40 9.12
CA SER A 404 -13.80 -137.50 8.26
C SER A 404 -13.36 -138.71 9.09
N TYR A 405 -12.46 -138.52 10.06
CA TYR A 405 -12.03 -139.63 10.93
C TYR A 405 -13.19 -140.19 11.78
N SER A 406 -14.15 -139.37 12.19
CA SER A 406 -15.35 -139.87 12.87
C SER A 406 -16.25 -140.70 11.95
N GLN A 407 -16.33 -140.34 10.66
CA GLN A 407 -17.05 -141.08 9.64
C GLN A 407 -16.31 -142.40 9.32
N GLU A 408 -15.00 -142.36 9.09
CA GLU A 408 -14.15 -143.55 8.94
C GLU A 408 -14.26 -144.51 10.14
N ILE A 409 -14.34 -143.99 11.37
CA ILE A 409 -14.58 -144.79 12.58
C ILE A 409 -15.99 -145.40 12.61
N VAL A 410 -17.01 -144.75 12.03
CA VAL A 410 -18.36 -145.31 11.87
C VAL A 410 -18.36 -146.39 10.77
N ASP A 411 -17.70 -146.13 9.65
CA ASP A 411 -17.62 -147.03 8.51
C ASP A 411 -16.82 -148.29 8.87
N LEU A 412 -15.65 -148.16 9.52
CA LEU A 412 -14.88 -149.29 10.07
C LEU A 412 -15.65 -150.09 11.14
N LYS A 413 -16.56 -149.46 11.90
CA LYS A 413 -17.48 -150.19 12.81
C LYS A 413 -18.56 -150.93 12.03
N GLY A 414 -19.07 -150.35 10.95
CA GLY A 414 -19.97 -150.98 10.00
C GLY A 414 -19.32 -152.18 9.30
N GLU A 415 -18.10 -152.01 8.83
CA GLU A 415 -17.26 -153.09 8.28
C GLU A 415 -16.98 -154.15 9.33
N LEU A 416 -16.63 -153.81 10.58
CA LEU A 416 -16.44 -154.80 11.65
C LEU A 416 -17.72 -155.61 11.94
N LEU A 417 -18.90 -155.01 11.83
CA LEU A 417 -20.19 -155.70 11.93
C LEU A 417 -20.48 -156.59 10.70
N LEU A 418 -20.18 -156.12 9.49
CA LEU A 418 -20.29 -156.89 8.25
C LEU A 418 -19.29 -158.04 8.20
N VAL A 419 -18.08 -157.84 8.72
CA VAL A 419 -17.01 -158.83 8.85
C VAL A 419 -17.35 -159.83 9.95
N LYS A 420 -17.95 -159.42 11.08
CA LYS A 420 -18.55 -160.37 12.04
C LYS A 420 -19.64 -161.23 11.38
N ARG A 421 -20.59 -160.63 10.65
CA ARG A 421 -21.61 -161.39 9.90
C ARG A 421 -20.99 -162.31 8.83
N LYS A 422 -19.98 -161.85 8.10
CA LYS A 422 -19.22 -162.68 7.15
C LYS A 422 -18.51 -163.83 7.86
N TYR A 423 -17.89 -163.61 9.02
CA TYR A 423 -17.30 -164.70 9.81
C TYR A 423 -18.35 -165.65 10.42
N GLU A 424 -19.53 -165.17 10.80
CA GLU A 424 -20.63 -166.04 11.24
C GLU A 424 -21.21 -166.90 10.12
N MET A 425 -21.30 -166.39 8.89
CA MET A 425 -21.71 -167.18 7.72
C MET A 425 -20.57 -168.09 7.25
N SER A 426 -19.35 -167.56 7.19
CA SER A 426 -18.14 -168.30 6.86
C SER A 426 -17.83 -169.39 7.89
N LEU A 427 -18.18 -169.29 9.18
CA LEU A 427 -18.09 -170.44 10.10
C LEU A 427 -19.06 -171.57 9.74
N ARG A 428 -20.19 -171.27 9.07
CA ARG A 428 -21.17 -172.27 8.58
C ARG A 428 -20.76 -172.85 7.23
N GLU A 429 -19.97 -172.12 6.45
CA GLU A 429 -19.40 -172.58 5.17
C GLU A 429 -18.06 -173.30 5.36
N VAL A 430 -17.14 -172.78 6.16
CA VAL A 430 -15.88 -173.45 6.54
C VAL A 430 -16.13 -174.78 7.26
N ASN A 431 -17.19 -174.93 8.06
CA ASN A 431 -17.57 -176.25 8.58
C ASN A 431 -18.02 -177.26 7.50
N LYS A 432 -18.35 -176.80 6.28
CA LYS A 432 -18.63 -177.65 5.11
C LYS A 432 -17.40 -177.78 4.19
N GLU A 433 -16.64 -176.71 4.01
CA GLU A 433 -15.47 -176.67 3.13
C GLU A 433 -14.22 -177.32 3.73
N LEU A 434 -14.06 -177.30 5.06
CA LEU A 434 -12.93 -177.94 5.77
C LEU A 434 -12.98 -179.49 5.66
N GLN A 435 -14.14 -180.06 5.32
CA GLN A 435 -14.25 -181.46 4.89
C GLN A 435 -13.91 -181.68 3.40
N HIS A 436 -14.11 -180.68 2.54
CA HIS A 436 -14.02 -180.83 1.08
C HIS A 436 -12.63 -180.46 0.53
N SER A 437 -12.13 -179.27 0.86
CA SER A 437 -11.02 -178.62 0.16
C SER A 437 -9.64 -178.90 0.79
N ARG A 438 -9.45 -180.09 1.36
CA ARG A 438 -8.14 -180.58 1.84
C ARG A 438 -7.19 -181.01 0.70
N ARG A 439 -7.42 -180.51 -0.52
CA ARG A 439 -6.73 -180.90 -1.76
C ARG A 439 -6.43 -179.69 -2.64
N LYS A 440 -5.18 -179.23 -2.54
CA LYS A 440 -4.44 -178.36 -3.48
C LYS A 440 -4.97 -176.90 -3.55
N LEU A 441 -4.23 -175.92 -3.02
CA LEU A 441 -2.93 -175.38 -3.46
C LEU A 441 -3.06 -174.43 -4.67
N LYS A 442 -2.49 -173.22 -4.51
CA LYS A 442 -1.79 -172.41 -5.54
C LYS A 442 -2.69 -171.72 -6.60
N ASP A 443 -2.40 -170.50 -7.07
CA ASP A 443 -1.29 -169.55 -6.77
C ASP A 443 -1.60 -168.13 -7.35
N PHE A 444 -0.91 -167.09 -6.82
CA PHE A 444 -0.49 -165.82 -7.47
C PHE A 444 -1.39 -164.55 -7.58
N GLU A 445 -0.71 -163.40 -7.80
CA GLU A 445 -1.11 -161.97 -7.69
C GLU A 445 -0.74 -161.16 -8.99
N ASN A 446 -1.12 -159.86 -9.12
CA ASN A 446 -0.25 -158.72 -9.61
C ASN A 446 -0.93 -157.38 -10.10
N ALA A 447 -0.40 -156.22 -9.62
CA ALA A 447 0.11 -154.97 -10.31
C ALA A 447 -0.74 -153.78 -10.93
N ASP A 448 -0.02 -152.61 -11.10
CA ASP A 448 -0.22 -151.35 -11.93
C ASP A 448 -1.13 -150.16 -11.43
N THR A 449 -1.02 -148.82 -11.74
CA THR A 449 -0.06 -147.84 -12.41
C THR A 449 -0.32 -146.33 -11.97
N ALA A 450 0.36 -145.27 -12.50
CA ALA A 450 0.18 -143.81 -12.13
C ALA A 450 0.70 -142.71 -13.15
N SER A 451 0.29 -141.40 -13.12
CA SER A 451 0.78 -140.25 -14.00
C SER A 451 0.31 -138.74 -13.77
N GLN A 452 1.19 -137.71 -13.99
CA GLN A 452 1.07 -136.23 -14.43
C GLN A 452 0.40 -135.06 -13.57
N SER A 453 0.47 -133.70 -13.85
CA SER A 453 1.51 -132.68 -14.33
C SER A 453 1.05 -131.13 -14.37
N SER A 454 2.00 -130.12 -14.43
CA SER A 454 1.93 -128.69 -14.99
C SER A 454 1.12 -127.49 -14.30
N SER A 455 1.17 -126.14 -14.60
CA SER A 455 2.18 -125.05 -14.97
C SER A 455 1.58 -123.59 -15.22
N ASN A 456 2.21 -122.38 -14.95
CA ASN A 456 1.75 -120.98 -15.41
C ASN A 456 2.69 -119.69 -15.19
N SER A 457 2.37 -118.44 -15.70
CA SER A 457 3.25 -117.18 -15.68
C SER A 457 2.67 -115.70 -16.03
N SER A 458 3.45 -114.57 -15.87
CA SER A 458 3.43 -113.15 -16.51
C SER A 458 2.50 -111.95 -16.02
N SER A 459 2.56 -110.61 -16.36
CA SER A 459 3.60 -109.48 -16.63
C SER A 459 2.99 -108.01 -16.94
N ASN A 460 3.76 -106.85 -16.92
CA ASN A 460 3.64 -105.50 -17.66
C ASN A 460 3.66 -104.06 -16.94
N VAL A 461 3.67 -102.87 -17.65
CA VAL A 461 4.22 -101.48 -17.22
C VAL A 461 3.73 -100.14 -17.97
N THR A 462 4.19 -98.87 -17.63
CA THR A 462 4.18 -97.46 -18.30
C THR A 462 2.94 -96.48 -18.26
N GLU A 463 2.86 -95.10 -18.48
CA GLU A 463 3.65 -93.77 -18.38
C GLU A 463 2.70 -92.48 -18.65
N ARG A 464 2.92 -91.11 -18.84
CA ARG A 464 3.98 -90.01 -18.97
C ARG A 464 3.55 -88.51 -18.57
N GLU A 465 3.69 -87.40 -19.38
CA GLU A 465 3.72 -85.89 -19.03
C GLU A 465 3.23 -84.84 -20.14
N CYS A 466 3.05 -83.52 -19.80
CA CYS A 466 3.47 -82.23 -20.54
C CYS A 466 2.53 -81.18 -21.30
N SER A 467 2.95 -79.86 -21.28
CA SER A 467 2.86 -78.66 -22.22
C SER A 467 1.58 -77.81 -22.61
N ALA A 468 1.70 -76.70 -23.43
CA ALA A 468 0.78 -75.52 -23.57
C ALA A 468 0.81 -74.67 -24.94
N GLU A 469 0.00 -73.57 -25.06
CA GLU A 469 0.01 -72.39 -26.04
C GLU A 469 -0.62 -72.46 -27.49
N PRO A 470 -0.78 -71.37 -28.34
CA PRO A 470 -1.36 -69.98 -28.19
C PRO A 470 -2.18 -69.34 -29.42
N GLU A 471 -2.65 -68.05 -29.29
CA GLU A 471 -2.92 -66.94 -30.31
C GLU A 471 -4.12 -66.92 -31.36
N GLN A 472 -4.73 -65.73 -31.68
CA GLN A 472 -5.06 -65.16 -33.05
C GLN A 472 -6.04 -63.92 -33.15
N VAL A 473 -6.21 -63.32 -34.35
CA VAL A 473 -6.89 -62.01 -34.69
C VAL A 473 -7.89 -62.10 -35.89
N LYS A 474 -8.89 -61.18 -36.02
CA LYS A 474 -9.74 -61.02 -37.25
C LYS A 474 -10.37 -59.62 -37.47
N ILE A 475 -11.06 -59.42 -38.61
CA ILE A 475 -11.28 -58.10 -39.30
C ILE A 475 -12.71 -57.95 -39.92
N VAL A 476 -13.36 -56.78 -39.73
CA VAL A 476 -14.36 -56.04 -40.61
C VAL A 476 -15.66 -56.79 -41.07
N PRO A 477 -16.89 -56.22 -40.93
CA PRO A 477 -17.40 -55.12 -41.78
C PRO A 477 -18.24 -54.03 -41.06
N ALA A 478 -18.98 -53.23 -41.84
CA ALA A 478 -19.47 -51.89 -41.47
C ALA A 478 -21.01 -51.70 -41.61
N ASP A 479 -21.44 -50.46 -41.37
CA ASP A 479 -22.74 -49.82 -41.62
C ASP A 479 -23.86 -50.00 -40.56
N VAL A 480 -24.18 -48.88 -39.89
CA VAL A 480 -25.44 -48.58 -39.22
C VAL A 480 -25.68 -47.08 -39.38
N GLY A 481 -26.85 -46.69 -39.89
CA GLY A 481 -27.17 -45.29 -40.17
C GLY A 481 -27.19 -44.40 -38.92
N ILE A 482 -26.67 -43.16 -39.06
CA ILE A 482 -26.67 -42.17 -37.97
C ILE A 482 -28.12 -41.78 -37.64
N ASP A 483 -28.56 -42.14 -36.43
CA ASP A 483 -29.86 -41.74 -35.91
C ASP A 483 -29.96 -40.21 -35.81
N LYS A 484 -31.01 -39.65 -36.43
CA LYS A 484 -31.30 -38.22 -36.44
C LYS A 484 -31.47 -37.66 -35.03
N GLN A 485 -31.95 -38.46 -34.07
CA GLN A 485 -32.07 -38.05 -32.68
C GLN A 485 -30.70 -37.79 -32.06
N THR A 486 -29.71 -38.68 -32.26
CA THR A 486 -28.34 -38.47 -31.78
C THR A 486 -27.66 -37.24 -32.39
N LEU A 487 -27.96 -36.92 -33.66
CA LEU A 487 -27.45 -35.71 -34.32
C LEU A 487 -28.11 -34.44 -33.75
N ILE A 488 -29.41 -34.46 -33.49
CA ILE A 488 -30.14 -33.36 -32.84
C ILE A 488 -29.61 -33.14 -31.41
N GLU A 489 -29.38 -34.21 -30.64
CA GLU A 489 -28.78 -34.13 -29.31
C GLU A 489 -27.35 -33.58 -29.35
N HIS A 490 -26.55 -33.95 -30.36
CA HIS A 490 -25.23 -33.37 -30.58
C HIS A 490 -25.32 -31.87 -30.92
N ILE A 491 -26.25 -31.45 -31.77
CA ILE A 491 -26.50 -30.04 -32.11
C ILE A 491 -26.94 -29.26 -30.87
N VAL A 492 -27.88 -29.76 -30.07
CA VAL A 492 -28.33 -29.11 -28.83
C VAL A 492 -27.19 -29.03 -27.80
N LYS A 493 -26.33 -30.06 -27.71
CA LYS A 493 -25.14 -30.06 -26.86
C LYS A 493 -24.11 -29.01 -27.32
N LEU A 494 -23.86 -28.89 -28.63
CA LEU A 494 -23.02 -27.83 -29.20
C LEU A 494 -23.62 -26.44 -28.99
N GLN A 495 -24.94 -26.26 -29.17
CA GLN A 495 -25.62 -24.99 -28.91
C GLN A 495 -25.50 -24.56 -27.44
N ARG A 496 -25.67 -25.48 -26.48
CA ARG A 496 -25.44 -25.19 -25.04
C ARG A 496 -23.97 -24.85 -24.74
N ILE A 497 -23.02 -25.49 -25.40
CA ILE A 497 -21.59 -25.17 -25.28
C ILE A 497 -21.28 -23.81 -25.93
N SER A 498 -21.94 -23.47 -27.03
CA SER A 498 -21.79 -22.19 -27.73
C SER A 498 -22.39 -21.03 -26.93
N ALA A 499 -23.57 -21.22 -26.33
CA ALA A 499 -24.18 -20.24 -25.43
C ALA A 499 -23.27 -19.92 -24.24
N LYS A 500 -22.77 -20.95 -23.54
CA LYS A 500 -21.79 -20.80 -22.44
C LYS A 500 -20.45 -20.18 -22.87
N LYS A 501 -20.08 -20.29 -24.14
CA LYS A 501 -18.92 -19.57 -24.71
C LYS A 501 -19.25 -18.10 -24.98
N SER A 502 -20.46 -17.79 -25.47
CA SER A 502 -20.93 -16.40 -25.62
C SER A 502 -20.97 -15.70 -24.26
N GLU A 503 -21.68 -16.26 -23.28
CA GLU A 503 -21.75 -15.75 -21.89
C GLU A 503 -20.35 -15.48 -21.30
N LYS A 504 -19.36 -16.30 -21.66
CA LYS A 504 -17.97 -16.13 -21.21
C LYS A 504 -17.18 -15.08 -22.00
N ILE A 505 -17.49 -14.87 -23.28
CA ILE A 505 -16.97 -13.75 -24.08
C ILE A 505 -17.54 -12.44 -23.56
N ASP A 506 -18.87 -12.35 -23.41
CA ASP A 506 -19.59 -11.17 -22.92
C ASP A 506 -19.02 -10.69 -21.56
N PHE A 507 -18.83 -11.62 -20.62
CA PHE A 507 -18.16 -11.36 -19.33
C PHE A 507 -16.71 -10.85 -19.47
N LEU A 508 -15.95 -11.40 -20.42
CA LEU A 508 -14.56 -10.97 -20.64
C LEU A 508 -14.48 -9.59 -21.30
N GLU A 509 -15.43 -9.26 -22.19
CA GLU A 509 -15.54 -7.93 -22.80
C GLU A 509 -15.95 -6.88 -21.75
N GLU A 510 -16.92 -7.16 -20.88
CA GLU A 510 -17.27 -6.27 -19.76
C GLU A 510 -16.07 -6.04 -18.82
N HIS A 511 -15.31 -7.09 -18.49
CA HIS A 511 -14.11 -6.99 -17.67
C HIS A 511 -12.98 -6.19 -18.36
N VAL A 512 -12.76 -6.37 -19.67
CA VAL A 512 -11.81 -5.57 -20.46
C VAL A 512 -12.22 -4.10 -20.52
N ASN A 513 -13.50 -3.81 -20.77
CA ASN A 513 -14.04 -2.45 -20.78
C ASN A 513 -13.87 -1.76 -19.41
N THR A 514 -14.12 -2.49 -18.32
CA THR A 514 -13.88 -2.01 -16.94
C THR A 514 -12.40 -1.71 -16.71
N LEU A 515 -11.49 -2.59 -17.12
CA LEU A 515 -10.05 -2.40 -16.97
C LEU A 515 -9.52 -1.23 -17.81
N VAL A 516 -10.06 -1.01 -19.02
CA VAL A 516 -9.75 0.15 -19.87
C VAL A 516 -10.24 1.45 -19.23
N ALA A 517 -11.44 1.47 -18.66
CA ALA A 517 -11.96 2.62 -17.93
C ALA A 517 -11.10 2.96 -16.68
N GLU A 518 -10.66 1.94 -15.94
CA GLU A 518 -9.68 2.13 -14.86
C GLU A 518 -8.34 2.68 -15.36
N LEU A 519 -7.79 2.14 -16.45
CA LEU A 519 -6.54 2.61 -17.04
C LEU A 519 -6.63 4.08 -17.47
N GLN A 520 -7.73 4.48 -18.11
CA GLN A 520 -7.97 5.88 -18.48
C GLN A 520 -8.11 6.78 -17.23
N LYS A 521 -8.79 6.32 -16.18
CA LYS A 521 -8.94 7.05 -14.92
C LYS A 521 -7.60 7.21 -14.20
N LYS A 522 -6.80 6.15 -14.12
CA LYS A 522 -5.44 6.13 -13.55
C LYS A 522 -4.47 6.99 -14.36
N SER A 523 -4.55 6.96 -15.70
CA SER A 523 -3.75 7.81 -16.59
C SER A 523 -4.08 9.30 -16.43
N LYS A 524 -5.37 9.67 -16.42
CA LYS A 524 -5.81 11.06 -16.14
C LYS A 524 -5.37 11.54 -14.75
N LEU A 525 -5.41 10.64 -13.75
CA LEU A 525 -4.91 10.94 -12.41
C LEU A 525 -3.40 11.19 -12.43
N LEU A 526 -2.62 10.31 -13.08
CA LEU A 526 -1.17 10.45 -13.23
C LEU A 526 -0.79 11.76 -13.93
N GLN A 527 -1.50 12.11 -15.01
CA GLN A 527 -1.32 13.37 -15.72
C GLN A 527 -1.61 14.59 -14.83
N ASN A 528 -2.61 14.50 -13.95
CA ASN A 528 -2.92 15.56 -12.98
C ASN A 528 -1.80 15.72 -11.94
N TYR A 529 -1.26 14.62 -11.40
CA TYR A 529 -0.10 14.66 -10.48
C TYR A 529 1.15 15.24 -11.16
N ILE A 530 1.48 14.79 -12.38
CA ILE A 530 2.64 15.28 -13.16
C ILE A 530 2.54 16.79 -13.47
N LEU A 531 1.32 17.33 -13.63
CA LEU A 531 1.08 18.76 -13.84
C LEU A 531 0.98 19.57 -12.54
N ARG A 532 0.99 18.92 -11.37
CA ARG A 532 0.74 19.55 -10.06
C ARG A 532 1.93 19.52 -9.11
N GLU A 533 2.81 18.54 -9.24
CA GLU A 533 4.09 18.51 -8.50
C GLU A 533 5.20 19.26 -9.24
N GLN A 534 6.09 19.90 -8.48
CA GLN A 534 7.25 20.59 -9.02
C GLN A 534 8.33 19.59 -9.44
N THR A 535 9.10 19.95 -10.48
CA THR A 535 10.19 19.13 -11.04
C THR A 535 11.33 18.93 -10.03
N GLY A 536 11.17 17.94 -9.14
CA GLY A 536 12.13 17.62 -8.08
C GLY A 536 11.68 16.50 -7.12
N THR A 537 10.37 16.25 -6.98
CA THR A 537 9.84 15.16 -6.12
C THR A 537 10.06 13.76 -6.67
N MET A 538 10.18 13.63 -8.00
CA MET A 538 10.33 12.35 -8.70
C MET A 538 11.80 11.90 -8.83
N SER A 539 12.57 11.91 -7.73
CA SER A 539 13.88 11.23 -7.72
C SER A 539 13.67 9.71 -7.86
N SER A 540 14.42 9.09 -8.77
CA SER A 540 14.40 7.63 -8.90
C SER A 540 15.14 7.00 -7.72
N ASN A 541 14.71 5.83 -7.24
CA ASN A 541 15.48 4.99 -6.32
C ASN A 541 16.93 4.77 -6.79
N SER A 542 17.20 4.78 -8.10
CA SER A 542 18.57 4.72 -8.64
C SER A 542 19.36 6.02 -8.42
N MET A 543 18.71 7.16 -8.55
CA MET A 543 19.28 8.49 -8.31
C MET A 543 19.59 8.67 -6.82
N ASP A 544 18.66 8.29 -5.94
CA ASP A 544 18.84 8.39 -4.49
C ASP A 544 19.91 7.40 -3.98
N ASN A 545 19.98 6.19 -4.53
CA ASN A 545 21.09 5.28 -4.24
C ASN A 545 22.44 5.84 -4.72
N ASN A 546 22.50 6.54 -5.85
CA ASN A 546 23.74 7.16 -6.32
C ASN A 546 24.09 8.42 -5.51
N LYS A 547 23.11 9.20 -5.04
CA LYS A 547 23.32 10.29 -4.07
C LYS A 547 23.83 9.76 -2.73
N ALA A 548 23.31 8.62 -2.27
CA ALA A 548 23.77 7.93 -1.06
C ALA A 548 25.15 7.26 -1.23
N LYS A 549 25.59 6.94 -2.46
CA LYS A 549 26.99 6.53 -2.75
C LYS A 549 27.92 7.74 -2.80
N LEU A 550 27.51 8.83 -3.44
CA LEU A 550 28.26 10.09 -3.46
C LEU A 550 28.50 10.62 -2.03
N ALA A 551 27.48 10.59 -1.18
CA ALA A 551 27.57 10.94 0.24
C ALA A 551 28.39 9.95 1.12
N LYS A 552 28.90 8.84 0.54
CA LYS A 552 29.82 7.89 1.19
C LYS A 552 31.26 7.99 0.68
N LEU A 553 31.51 8.78 -0.36
CA LEU A 553 32.87 9.15 -0.75
C LEU A 553 33.30 10.34 0.10
N ASN A 554 34.53 10.36 0.61
CA ASN A 554 35.03 11.53 1.32
C ASN A 554 35.43 12.63 0.32
N GLY A 555 35.06 13.88 0.61
CA GLY A 555 35.46 15.05 -0.18
C GLY A 555 34.40 16.15 -0.29
N ILE A 556 34.85 17.29 -0.80
CA ILE A 556 34.09 18.55 -0.89
C ILE A 556 32.76 18.38 -1.65
N MET A 557 32.77 17.62 -2.75
CA MET A 557 31.55 17.32 -3.53
C MET A 557 30.54 16.45 -2.77
N ALA A 558 31.00 15.52 -1.92
CA ALA A 558 30.10 14.73 -1.09
C ALA A 558 29.44 15.56 0.01
N SER A 559 30.20 16.49 0.61
CA SER A 559 29.69 17.47 1.57
C SER A 559 28.70 18.48 0.95
N LEU A 560 28.70 18.66 -0.38
CA LEU A 560 27.74 19.48 -1.13
C LEU A 560 26.42 18.75 -1.43
N TYR A 561 26.45 17.44 -1.71
CA TYR A 561 25.25 16.64 -2.00
C TYR A 561 24.64 15.93 -0.77
N SER A 562 25.36 15.91 0.35
CA SER A 562 24.93 15.38 1.64
C SER A 562 24.40 16.49 2.55
N SER A 563 23.38 16.21 3.36
CA SER A 563 22.88 17.14 4.39
C SER A 563 23.79 17.22 5.63
N ARG A 564 25.02 16.71 5.56
CA ARG A 564 26.06 16.79 6.59
C ARG A 564 27.35 17.28 5.95
N ILE A 565 27.87 18.40 6.45
CA ILE A 565 29.21 18.88 6.12
C ILE A 565 30.20 17.88 6.76
N ALA A 566 30.96 17.17 5.93
CA ALA A 566 31.98 16.21 6.40
C ALA A 566 33.41 16.79 6.35
N ASP A 567 33.65 17.78 5.47
CA ASP A 567 34.92 18.48 5.34
C ASP A 567 34.88 19.86 5.99
N ASN A 568 35.79 20.10 6.95
CA ASN A 568 36.05 21.45 7.50
C ASN A 568 36.61 22.43 6.44
N ASN A 569 37.04 21.93 5.28
CA ASN A 569 37.56 22.72 4.16
C ASN A 569 36.45 23.23 3.21
N LEU A 570 35.17 22.86 3.40
CA LEU A 570 34.05 23.40 2.63
C LEU A 570 33.68 24.79 3.17
N THR A 571 34.34 25.84 2.67
CA THR A 571 33.93 27.22 2.94
C THR A 571 32.72 27.62 2.09
N LEU A 572 31.93 28.58 2.58
CA LEU A 572 30.78 29.11 1.85
C LEU A 572 31.18 29.66 0.46
N GLU A 573 32.30 30.37 0.39
CA GLU A 573 32.86 30.93 -0.86
C GLU A 573 33.18 29.82 -1.88
N LEU A 574 33.86 28.75 -1.45
CA LEU A 574 34.16 27.60 -2.31
C LEU A 574 32.86 26.87 -2.75
N SER A 575 31.86 26.77 -1.87
CA SER A 575 30.57 26.19 -2.23
C SER A 575 29.83 27.01 -3.30
N LEU A 576 29.95 28.35 -3.28
CA LEU A 576 29.34 29.24 -4.26
C LEU A 576 30.07 29.21 -5.61
N ASP A 577 31.40 29.12 -5.60
CA ASP A 577 32.20 28.97 -6.83
C ASP A 577 31.97 27.59 -7.51
N ILE A 578 31.87 26.50 -6.73
CA ILE A 578 31.50 25.19 -7.26
C ILE A 578 30.08 25.23 -7.86
N ASN A 579 29.10 25.83 -7.18
CA ASN A 579 27.74 25.96 -7.71
C ASN A 579 27.70 26.80 -9.00
N ARG A 580 28.44 27.91 -9.09
CA ARG A 580 28.57 28.71 -10.35
C ARG A 580 29.15 27.88 -11.49
N LYS A 581 30.18 27.06 -11.23
CA LYS A 581 30.81 26.19 -12.24
C LYS A 581 29.88 25.05 -12.68
N LEU A 582 29.15 24.44 -11.75
CA LEU A 582 28.13 23.43 -12.06
C LEU A 582 26.97 24.04 -12.87
N GLN A 583 26.52 25.24 -12.53
CA GLN A 583 25.49 25.97 -13.28
C GLN A 583 25.95 26.28 -14.71
N ALA A 584 27.16 26.81 -14.90
CA ALA A 584 27.69 27.09 -16.24
C ALA A 584 27.82 25.82 -17.11
N VAL A 585 28.22 24.69 -16.52
CA VAL A 585 28.25 23.38 -17.22
C VAL A 585 26.84 22.88 -17.54
N LEU A 586 25.86 23.10 -16.66
CA LEU A 586 24.45 22.75 -16.91
C LEU A 586 23.88 23.59 -18.06
N GLU A 587 24.14 24.90 -18.08
CA GLU A 587 23.68 25.84 -19.10
C GLU A 587 24.27 25.51 -20.49
N ASP A 588 25.58 25.27 -20.58
CA ASP A 588 26.24 24.81 -21.81
C ASP A 588 25.73 23.42 -22.27
N THR A 589 25.49 22.50 -21.33
CA THR A 589 24.92 21.18 -21.64
C THR A 589 23.48 21.27 -22.13
N LEU A 590 22.65 22.13 -21.54
CA LEU A 590 21.27 22.38 -21.98
C LEU A 590 21.25 23.03 -23.36
N LEU A 591 22.08 24.04 -23.60
CA LEU A 591 22.21 24.70 -24.91
C LEU A 591 22.60 23.67 -26.00
N LYS A 592 23.60 22.84 -25.74
CA LYS A 592 24.00 21.75 -26.66
C LYS A 592 22.88 20.74 -26.91
N ASN A 593 22.08 20.38 -25.90
CA ASN A 593 20.94 19.49 -26.09
C ASN A 593 19.81 20.14 -26.90
N ILE A 594 19.58 21.46 -26.76
CA ILE A 594 18.63 22.20 -27.60
C ILE A 594 19.10 22.20 -29.06
N THR A 595 20.35 22.57 -29.34
CA THR A 595 20.90 22.56 -30.71
C THR A 595 20.93 21.14 -31.31
N LEU A 596 21.24 20.11 -30.51
CA LEU A 596 21.14 18.72 -30.95
C LEU A 596 19.69 18.34 -31.30
N LYS A 597 18.71 18.73 -30.49
CA LYS A 597 17.29 18.53 -30.80
C LYS A 597 16.89 19.23 -32.10
N GLU A 598 17.30 20.48 -32.31
CA GLU A 598 17.05 21.23 -33.56
C GLU A 598 17.67 20.53 -34.78
N SER A 599 18.88 19.97 -34.64
CA SER A 599 19.50 19.15 -35.72
C SER A 599 18.77 17.83 -35.97
N VAL A 600 18.20 17.20 -34.94
CA VAL A 600 17.38 15.98 -35.09
C VAL A 600 16.02 16.29 -35.70
N ASP A 601 15.37 17.38 -35.30
CA ASP A 601 14.06 17.80 -35.82
C ASP A 601 14.18 18.24 -37.30
N THR A 602 15.29 18.89 -37.68
CA THR A 602 15.58 19.23 -39.08
C THR A 602 15.97 18.02 -39.93
N LEU A 603 16.79 17.09 -39.41
CA LEU A 603 17.07 15.81 -40.08
C LEU A 603 15.79 14.97 -40.25
N GLY A 604 14.91 14.94 -39.24
CA GLY A 604 13.61 14.27 -39.31
C GLY A 604 12.71 14.88 -40.40
N SER A 605 12.69 16.21 -40.50
CA SER A 605 11.96 16.94 -41.55
C SER A 605 12.48 16.61 -42.95
N GLU A 606 13.80 16.53 -43.13
CA GLU A 606 14.41 16.15 -44.42
C GLU A 606 14.19 14.67 -44.76
N ILE A 607 14.24 13.77 -43.77
CA ILE A 607 13.87 12.36 -43.93
C ILE A 607 12.39 12.24 -44.33
N GLU A 608 11.48 13.05 -43.77
CA GLU A 608 10.08 13.06 -44.18
C GLU A 608 9.90 13.61 -45.60
N ARG A 609 10.67 14.65 -45.99
CA ARG A 609 10.70 15.21 -47.35
C ARG A 609 11.17 14.17 -48.38
N LEU A 610 12.26 13.46 -48.07
CA LEU A 610 12.80 12.38 -48.91
C LEU A 610 11.82 11.18 -48.99
N ASN A 611 11.16 10.80 -47.88
CA ASN A 611 10.12 9.78 -47.90
C ASN A 611 8.88 10.17 -48.71
N LYS A 612 8.53 11.46 -48.76
CA LYS A 612 7.44 11.98 -49.61
C LYS A 612 7.84 11.91 -51.09
N MET A 613 9.08 12.29 -51.44
CA MET A 613 9.62 12.12 -52.80
C MET A 613 9.64 10.65 -53.22
N LEU A 614 10.13 9.75 -52.37
CA LEU A 614 10.24 8.31 -52.65
C LEU A 614 8.89 7.56 -52.66
N LYS A 615 7.78 8.24 -52.35
CA LYS A 615 6.39 7.77 -52.50
C LYS A 615 5.62 8.46 -53.63
N SER A 616 6.28 9.33 -54.40
CA SER A 616 5.67 10.10 -55.50
C SER A 616 6.39 9.93 -56.86
N GLY A 617 7.37 9.03 -56.92
CA GLY A 617 7.86 8.37 -58.13
C GLY A 617 7.61 6.86 -58.04
#